data_AF-A0A351FXY0-F1
#
_entry.id   AF-A0A351FXY0-F1
#
_cell.length_a   1.000
_cell.length_b   1.000
_cell.length_c   1.000
_cell.angle_alpha   90.00
_cell.angle_beta   90.00
_cell.angle_gamma   90.00
#
_symmetry.space_group_name_H-M   'P 1'
#
loop_
_entity.id
_entity.type
_entity.pdbx_description
1 polymer ?
#
loop_
_entity_poly.entity_id
_entity_poly.type
_entity_poly.pdbx_seq_one_letter_code
_entity_poly.pdbx_strand_id
1 'polypeptide(L)' 'MAAPDCSRRNFLQSTAASGAVAGLLATTAARAGGANQRLRIGVIGAGNRGFNTLTKTLSRLRQAGRQLDLVSVADVYAV' A
#
# COMPACT_ATOMS: atom_id res chain seq x y z
N MET A 1 -15.73 14.88 45.73
CA MET A 1 -15.01 14.23 44.61
C MET A 1 -14.21 13.07 45.20
N ALA A 2 -14.77 11.86 45.24
CA ALA A 2 -14.08 10.70 45.80
C ALA A 2 -12.98 10.23 44.84
N ALA A 3 -11.81 9.85 45.37
CA ALA A 3 -10.71 9.33 44.56
C ALA A 3 -11.14 8.02 43.88
N PRO A 4 -10.75 7.77 42.62
CA PRO A 4 -11.11 6.53 41.94
C PRO A 4 -10.46 5.34 42.67
N ASP A 5 -11.28 4.37 43.06
CA ASP A 5 -10.81 3.10 43.64
C ASP A 5 -9.86 2.39 42.67
N CYS A 6 -8.56 2.43 42.99
CA CYS A 6 -7.48 1.82 42.23
C CYS A 6 -7.42 0.30 42.46
N SER A 7 -8.54 -0.39 42.22
CA SER A 7 -8.55 -1.85 42.27
C SER A 7 -7.77 -2.44 41.09
N ARG A 8 -7.05 -3.55 41.32
CA ARG A 8 -6.35 -4.31 40.27
C ARG A 8 -7.24 -4.60 39.05
N ARG A 9 -8.54 -4.83 39.27
CA ARG A 9 -9.51 -5.16 38.22
C ARG A 9 -9.79 -3.96 37.31
N ASN A 10 -9.94 -2.76 37.87
CA ASN A 10 -10.13 -1.53 37.11
C ASN A 10 -8.88 -1.18 36.29
N PHE A 11 -7.69 -1.40 36.86
CA PHE A 11 -6.43 -1.23 36.15
C PHE A 11 -6.34 -2.18 34.96
N LEU A 12 -6.58 -3.49 35.17
CA LEU A 12 -6.53 -4.49 34.09
C LEU A 12 -7.56 -4.22 32.98
N GLN A 13 -8.78 -3.79 33.33
CA GLN A 13 -9.79 -3.40 32.33
C GLN A 13 -9.37 -2.18 31.51
N SER A 14 -8.80 -1.16 32.17
CA SER A 14 -8.31 0.06 31.51
C SER A 14 -7.12 -0.23 30.59
N THR A 15 -6.16 -1.05 31.05
CA THR A 15 -4.98 -1.45 30.26
C THR A 15 -5.34 -2.40 29.11
N ALA A 16 -6.31 -3.29 29.29
CA ALA A 16 -6.78 -4.16 28.20
C ALA A 16 -7.44 -3.33 27.08
N ALA A 17 -8.25 -2.33 27.44
CA ALA A 17 -8.88 -1.45 26.46
C ALA A 17 -7.85 -0.61 25.69
N SER A 18 -6.83 -0.06 26.35
CA SER A 18 -5.78 0.72 25.69
C SER A 18 -4.83 -0.15 24.84
N GLY A 19 -4.53 -1.37 25.28
CA GLY A 19 -3.73 -2.34 24.53
C GLY A 19 -4.40 -2.78 23.22
N ALA A 20 -5.73 -2.93 23.21
CA ALA A 20 -6.48 -3.29 22.00
C ALA A 20 -6.39 -2.20 20.91
N VAL A 21 -6.45 -0.92 21.30
CA VAL A 21 -6.34 0.21 20.37
C VAL A 21 -4.93 0.31 19.78
N ALA A 22 -3.89 0.09 20.58
CA ALA A 22 -2.50 0.06 20.11
C ALA A 22 -2.26 -1.10 19.11
N GLY A 23 -2.87 -2.27 19.35
CA GLY A 23 -2.83 -3.41 18.44
C GLY A 23 -3.43 -3.12 17.07
N LEU A 24 -4.57 -2.39 17.02
CA LEU A 24 -5.20 -1.96 15.76
C LEU A 24 -4.30 -1.01 14.95
N LEU A 25 -3.61 -0.07 15.61
CA LEU A 25 -2.69 0.87 14.96
C LEU A 25 -1.41 0.19 14.44
N ALA A 26 -0.93 -0.87 15.10
CA ALA A 26 0.21 -1.64 14.60
C ALA A 26 -0.09 -2.33 13.25
N THR A 27 -1.34 -2.71 12.98
CA THR A 27 -1.73 -3.34 11.71
C THR A 27 -1.65 -2.39 10.50
N THR A 28 -1.79 -1.07 10.71
CA THR A 28 -1.71 -0.09 9.61
C THR A 28 -0.26 0.17 9.20
N ALA A 29 0.66 0.22 10.16
CA ALA A 29 2.10 0.33 9.90
C ALA A 29 2.66 -0.91 9.16
N ALA A 30 2.19 -2.11 9.52
CA ALA A 30 2.56 -3.35 8.82
C ALA A 30 2.10 -3.36 7.34
N ARG A 31 0.95 -2.74 7.02
CA ARG A 31 0.47 -2.60 5.63
C ARG A 31 1.26 -1.57 4.81
N ALA A 32 1.95 -0.64 5.47
CA ALA A 32 2.83 0.32 4.79
C ALA A 32 4.18 -0.29 4.39
N GLY A 33 4.59 -1.39 5.03
CA GLY A 33 5.76 -2.17 4.66
C GLY A 33 5.60 -2.74 3.24
N GLY A 34 6.27 -2.14 2.26
CA GLY A 34 6.18 -2.57 0.86
C GLY A 34 5.23 -1.75 -0.01
N ALA A 35 4.40 -0.88 0.55
CA ALA A 35 3.47 -0.05 -0.22
C ALA A 35 4.20 0.87 -1.23
N ASN A 36 5.40 1.35 -0.86
CA ASN A 36 6.28 2.15 -1.73
C ASN A 36 7.28 1.30 -2.55
N GLN A 37 7.29 -0.02 -2.37
CA GLN A 37 8.26 -0.87 -3.07
C GLN A 37 7.82 -1.18 -4.51
N ARG A 38 6.53 -1.08 -4.84
CA ARG A 38 5.99 -1.35 -6.19
C ARG A 38 5.53 -0.09 -6.89
N LEU A 39 6.19 0.24 -8.01
CA LEU A 39 5.78 1.35 -8.87
C LEU A 39 4.68 0.91 -9.82
N ARG A 40 3.47 1.47 -9.68
CA ARG A 40 2.34 1.22 -10.57
C ARG A 40 2.29 2.28 -11.66
N ILE A 41 2.35 1.86 -12.92
CA ILE A 41 2.48 2.76 -14.07
C ILE A 41 1.24 2.58 -14.97
N GLY A 42 0.58 3.70 -15.27
CA GLY A 42 -0.44 3.79 -16.31
C GLY A 42 0.15 4.39 -17.58
N VAL A 43 -0.20 3.85 -18.74
CA VAL A 43 0.29 4.34 -20.04
C VAL A 43 -0.88 4.94 -20.82
N ILE A 44 -0.74 6.20 -21.25
CA ILE A 44 -1.72 6.90 -22.09
C ILE A 44 -1.06 7.20 -23.45
N GLY A 45 -1.77 6.92 -24.54
CA GLY A 45 -1.26 7.14 -25.90
C GLY A 45 -0.10 6.21 -26.21
N ALA A 46 -0.28 4.90 -26.00
CA ALA A 46 0.70 3.87 -26.32
C ALA A 46 0.81 3.60 -27.84
N GLY A 47 0.81 4.67 -28.66
CA GLY A 47 1.08 4.57 -30.09
C GLY A 47 2.48 4.02 -30.37
N ASN A 48 2.85 3.93 -31.65
CA ASN A 48 4.04 3.17 -32.10
C ASN A 48 5.35 3.49 -31.33
N ARG A 49 5.56 4.76 -30.93
CA ARG A 49 6.72 5.16 -30.13
C ARG A 49 6.59 4.75 -28.66
N GLY A 50 5.47 5.05 -28.01
CA GLY A 50 5.23 4.73 -26.59
C GLY A 50 5.17 3.21 -26.33
N PHE A 51 4.67 2.44 -27.28
CA PHE A 51 4.70 0.98 -27.19
C PHE A 51 6.13 0.43 -27.32
N ASN A 52 6.85 0.83 -28.37
CA ASN A 52 8.14 0.22 -28.69
C ASN A 52 9.27 0.59 -27.74
N THR A 53 9.23 1.79 -27.15
CA THR A 53 10.27 2.22 -26.21
C THR A 53 9.82 1.95 -24.78
N LEU A 54 8.80 2.67 -24.32
CA LEU A 54 8.41 2.71 -22.91
C LEU A 54 7.76 1.39 -22.47
N THR A 55 6.72 0.92 -23.18
CA THR A 55 5.95 -0.26 -22.75
C THR A 55 6.78 -1.54 -22.83
N LYS A 56 7.56 -1.72 -23.90
CA LYS A 56 8.49 -2.86 -24.03
C LYS A 56 9.60 -2.84 -22.98
N THR A 57 10.19 -1.67 -22.69
CA THR A 57 11.25 -1.57 -21.68
C THR A 57 10.73 -1.87 -20.29
N LEU A 58 9.57 -1.32 -19.92
CA LEU A 58 8.92 -1.61 -18.63
C LEU A 58 8.57 -3.10 -18.51
N SER A 59 8.08 -3.72 -19.60
CA SER A 59 7.82 -5.16 -19.63
C SER A 59 9.08 -6.00 -19.37
N ARG A 60 10.21 -5.64 -19.98
CA ARG A 60 11.50 -6.31 -19.73
C ARG A 60 11.98 -6.13 -18.30
N LEU A 61 11.88 -4.92 -17.75
CA LEU A 61 12.29 -4.64 -16.38
C LEU A 61 11.45 -5.43 -15.36
N ARG A 62 10.14 -5.57 -15.62
CA ARG A 62 9.28 -6.42 -14.81
C ARG A 62 9.68 -7.90 -14.89
N GLN A 63 9.98 -8.41 -16.08
CA GLN A 63 10.51 -9.77 -16.27
C GLN A 63 11.85 -9.98 -15.55
N ALA A 64 12.70 -8.95 -15.48
CA ALA A 64 13.95 -8.95 -14.73
C ALA A 64 13.75 -8.82 -13.20
N GLY A 65 12.52 -8.93 -12.69
CA GLY A 65 12.21 -8.92 -11.25
C GLY A 65 12.18 -7.54 -10.62
N ARG A 66 12.18 -6.45 -11.41
CA ARG A 66 12.00 -5.11 -10.85
C ARG A 66 10.58 -4.96 -10.33
N GLN A 67 10.45 -4.31 -9.17
CA GLN A 67 9.16 -4.07 -8.52
C GLN A 67 8.38 -2.94 -9.20
N LEU A 68 7.87 -3.21 -10.40
CA LEU A 68 7.01 -2.32 -11.16
C LEU A 68 5.92 -3.10 -11.89
N ASP A 69 4.73 -2.51 -11.93
CA ASP A 69 3.55 -3.09 -12.53
C ASP A 69 2.93 -2.08 -13.50
N LEU A 70 2.73 -2.49 -14.76
CA LEU A 70 1.84 -1.78 -15.68
C LEU A 70 0.40 -2.12 -15.29
N VAL A 71 -0.38 -1.10 -14.90
CA VAL A 71 -1.71 -1.30 -14.28
C VAL A 71 -2.87 -0.75 -15.11
N SER A 72 -2.60 0.17 -16.02
CA SER A 72 -3.64 0.75 -16.88
C SER A 72 -3.09 1.16 -18.24
N VAL A 73 -3.95 1.12 -19.25
CA VAL A 73 -3.68 1.58 -20.60
C VAL A 73 -4.88 2.40 -21.08
N ALA A 74 -4.63 3.56 -21.69
CA ALA A 74 -5.62 4.33 -22.41
C ALA A 74 -5.04 4.73 -23.78
N ASP A 75 -5.69 4.33 -24.86
CA ASP A 75 -5.25 4.68 -26.21
C ASP A 75 -6.45 4.92 -27.13
N VAL A 76 -6.26 5.79 -28.12
CA VAL A 76 -7.27 6.05 -29.16
C VAL A 76 -6.84 5.27 -30.40
N TYR A 77 -7.48 4.13 -30.63
CA TYR A 77 -7.25 3.31 -31.80
C TYR A 77 -8.19 3.74 -32.93
N ALA A 78 -7.65 4.25 -34.03
CA ALA A 78 -8.39 4.44 -35.26
C ALA A 78 -8.18 3.19 -36.15
N VAL A 79 -9.30 2.60 -36.60
CA VAL A 79 -9.34 1.49 -37.57
C VAL A 79 -8.86 1.95 -38.93
#